data_AF-A0A059FGZ4-F1
#
_entry.id   AF-A0A059FGZ4-F1
#
_cell.length_a   1.000
_cell.length_b   1.000
_cell.length_c   1.000
_cell.angle_alpha   90.00
_cell.angle_beta   90.00
_cell.angle_gamma   90.00
#
_symmetry.space_group_name_H-M   'P 1'
#
loop_
_entity.id
_entity.type
_entity.pdbx_description
1 polymer ?
#
loop_
_entity_poly.entity_id
_entity_poly.type
_entity_poly.pdbx_seq_one_letter_code
_entity_poly.pdbx_strand_id
1 'polypeptide(L)' 'MKQIVMPLAAALLLTACASSGPNKGWTSSPGAQSFAVAHTACQQISYGGQVNYVICMAGRGWTKPKR' A
#
# COMPACT_ATOMS: atom_id res chain seq x y z
N MET A 1 -38.83 -19.47 23.31
CA MET A 1 -37.98 -19.16 22.14
C MET A 1 -37.89 -17.65 22.02
N LYS A 2 -36.76 -17.05 22.42
CA LYS A 2 -36.62 -15.58 22.48
C LYS A 2 -35.29 -15.18 21.84
N GLN A 3 -35.43 -14.76 20.58
CA GLN A 3 -34.67 -13.82 19.76
C GLN A 3 -33.19 -13.58 20.14
N ILE A 4 -32.33 -14.16 19.30
CA ILE A 4 -30.92 -13.83 19.17
C ILE A 4 -30.83 -12.46 18.50
N VAL A 5 -30.43 -11.44 19.24
CA VAL A 5 -30.12 -10.11 18.72
C VAL A 5 -28.73 -10.19 18.08
N MET A 6 -28.67 -10.02 16.75
CA MET A 6 -27.44 -10.00 15.96
C MET A 6 -26.52 -8.84 16.42
N PRO A 7 -25.26 -9.09 16.81
CA PRO A 7 -24.28 -8.02 16.96
C PRO A 7 -23.69 -7.68 15.58
N LEU A 8 -24.39 -6.84 14.82
CA LEU A 8 -23.92 -6.30 13.54
C LEU A 8 -23.08 -5.04 13.81
N ALA A 9 -21.88 -5.21 14.38
CA ALA A 9 -20.99 -4.10 14.69
C ALA A 9 -19.51 -4.42 14.45
N ALA A 10 -19.19 -5.26 13.46
CA ALA A 10 -17.82 -5.61 13.11
C ALA A 10 -17.28 -4.92 11.84
N ALA A 11 -17.98 -3.92 11.28
CA ALA A 11 -17.65 -3.38 9.95
C ALA A 11 -16.96 -2.00 9.92
N LEU A 12 -16.61 -1.39 11.05
CA LEU A 12 -16.10 -0.01 11.08
C LEU A 12 -14.62 0.17 11.45
N LEU A 13 -13.83 -0.91 11.57
CA LEU A 13 -12.41 -0.82 11.96
C LEU A 13 -11.39 -0.77 10.81
N LEU A 14 -11.81 -0.71 9.54
CA LEU A 14 -10.87 -0.87 8.41
C LEU A 14 -10.36 0.43 7.76
N THR A 15 -10.74 1.61 8.23
CA THR A 15 -10.39 2.87 7.53
C THR A 15 -9.22 3.66 8.11
N ALA A 16 -8.47 3.12 9.08
CA ALA A 16 -7.40 3.86 9.75
C ALA A 16 -5.98 3.25 9.62
N CYS A 17 -5.67 2.58 8.50
CA CYS A 17 -4.27 2.34 8.09
C CYS A 17 -3.79 3.47 7.15
N ALA A 18 -3.92 4.71 7.61
CA ALA A 18 -3.34 5.92 7.06
C ALA A 18 -2.72 6.62 8.27
N SER A 19 -1.43 6.93 8.41
CA SER A 19 -0.43 7.32 7.42
C SER A 19 0.98 7.29 8.04
N SER A 20 1.50 6.10 8.34
CA SER A 20 2.91 5.94 8.77
C SER A 20 3.53 4.62 8.31
N GLY A 21 2.94 4.00 7.28
CA GLY A 21 3.48 2.82 6.63
C GLY A 21 4.76 3.10 5.82
N PRO A 22 5.51 2.06 5.45
CA PRO A 22 6.74 2.18 4.65
C PRO A 22 6.53 2.88 3.29
N ASN A 23 5.27 3.04 2.87
CA ASN A 23 4.83 3.73 1.66
C ASN A 23 4.66 5.25 1.81
N LYS A 24 5.22 5.89 2.84
CA LYS A 24 5.09 7.34 3.05
C LYS A 24 5.50 8.12 1.79
N GLY A 25 4.57 8.91 1.26
CA GLY A 25 4.78 9.71 0.05
C GLY A 25 4.61 8.93 -1.26
N TRP A 26 4.15 7.69 -1.22
CA TRP A 26 3.77 6.89 -2.39
C TRP A 26 2.26 6.72 -2.46
N THR A 27 1.73 6.72 -3.67
CA THR A 27 0.32 6.52 -3.98
C THR A 27 0.18 5.21 -4.75
N SER A 28 -0.74 4.34 -4.32
CA SER A 28 -1.05 3.10 -5.02
C SER A 28 -2.17 3.29 -6.03
N SER A 29 -2.04 2.66 -7.19
CA SER A 29 -3.13 2.50 -8.17
C SER A 29 -4.05 1.32 -7.78
N PRO A 30 -5.31 1.30 -8.24
CA PRO A 30 -6.18 0.13 -8.10
C PRO A 30 -5.50 -1.13 -8.68
N GLY A 31 -5.43 -2.20 -7.89
CA GLY A 31 -4.73 -3.44 -8.27
C GLY A 31 -3.21 -3.42 -8.08
N ALA A 32 -2.64 -2.39 -7.44
CA ALA A 32 -1.22 -2.35 -7.14
C ALA A 32 -0.78 -3.52 -6.23
N GLN A 33 0.45 -3.99 -6.43
CA GLN A 33 1.06 -4.97 -5.53
C GLN A 33 1.27 -4.35 -4.14
N SER A 34 1.40 -5.18 -3.10
CA SER A 34 1.70 -4.65 -1.76
C SER A 34 3.02 -3.87 -1.76
N PHE A 35 3.08 -2.76 -1.01
CA PHE A 35 4.25 -1.89 -1.01
C PHE A 35 5.53 -2.64 -0.63
N ALA A 36 5.46 -3.53 0.36
CA ALA A 36 6.61 -4.30 0.84
C ALA A 36 7.19 -5.21 -0.26
N VAL A 37 6.33 -5.87 -1.05
CA VAL A 37 6.76 -6.72 -2.16
C VAL A 37 7.35 -5.89 -3.28
N ALA A 38 6.72 -4.77 -3.63
CA ALA A 38 7.25 -3.86 -4.63
C ALA A 38 8.61 -3.27 -4.21
N HIS A 39 8.71 -2.80 -2.96
CA HIS A 39 9.92 -2.20 -2.39
C HIS A 39 11.08 -3.19 -2.36
N THR A 40 10.88 -4.41 -1.85
CA THR A 40 11.93 -5.44 -1.81
C THR A 40 12.41 -5.83 -3.20
N ALA A 41 11.50 -6.05 -4.15
CA ALA A 41 11.86 -6.35 -5.53
C ALA A 41 12.64 -5.19 -6.19
N CYS A 42 12.18 -3.95 -6.01
CA CYS A 42 12.79 -2.79 -6.63
C CYS A 42 14.10 -2.35 -5.97
N GLN A 43 14.28 -2.60 -4.66
CA GLN A 43 15.55 -2.34 -3.99
C GLN A 43 16.69 -3.21 -4.54
N GLN A 44 16.42 -4.48 -4.86
CA GLN A 44 17.43 -5.38 -5.44
C GLN A 44 17.84 -4.95 -6.85
N ILE A 45 16.90 -4.44 -7.65
CA ILE A 45 17.15 -4.05 -9.05
C ILE A 45 17.88 -2.71 -9.15
N SER A 46 17.61 -1.79 -8.23
CA SER A 46 17.94 -0.39 -8.46
C SER A 46 19.35 0.02 -8.04
N TYR A 47 20.10 -0.82 -7.30
CA TYR A 47 21.48 -0.58 -6.86
C TYR A 47 21.79 0.90 -6.46
N GLY A 48 20.86 1.57 -5.77
CA GLY A 48 21.03 2.97 -5.33
C GLY A 48 20.56 4.06 -6.30
N GLY A 49 20.16 3.72 -7.53
CA GLY A 49 19.56 4.66 -8.47
C GLY A 49 18.12 4.99 -8.12
N GLN A 50 17.88 6.16 -7.53
CA GLN A 50 16.52 6.61 -7.15
C GLN A 50 15.55 6.62 -8.34
N VAL A 51 16.01 6.97 -9.55
CA VAL A 51 15.19 6.98 -10.76
C VAL A 51 14.72 5.58 -11.14
N ASN A 52 15.64 4.60 -11.18
CA ASN A 52 15.32 3.21 -11.48
C ASN A 52 14.38 2.60 -10.44
N TYR A 53 14.58 2.97 -9.17
CA TYR A 53 13.69 2.57 -8.10
C TYR A 53 12.27 3.09 -8.30
N VAL A 54 12.11 4.37 -8.66
CA VAL A 54 10.79 4.97 -8.91
C VAL A 54 10.10 4.36 -10.13
N ILE A 55 10.84 4.09 -11.21
CA ILE A 55 10.29 3.45 -12.40
C ILE A 55 9.84 2.01 -12.08
N CYS A 56 10.64 1.26 -11.34
CA CYS A 56 10.28 -0.10 -10.93
C CYS A 56 9.03 -0.11 -10.04
N MET A 57 8.96 0.81 -9.07
CA MET A 57 7.77 0.96 -8.22
C MET A 57 6.52 1.35 -9.04
N ALA A 58 6.68 2.22 -10.04
CA ALA A 58 5.59 2.61 -10.94
C ALA A 58 5.05 1.42 -11.75
N GLY A 59 5.93 0.56 -12.25
CA GLY A 59 5.54 -0.70 -12.92
C GLY A 59 4.77 -1.67 -12.01
N ARG A 60 4.83 -1.48 -10.69
CA ARG A 60 4.10 -2.27 -9.68
C ARG A 60 2.89 -1.53 -9.09
N GLY A 61 2.51 -0.41 -9.70
CA GLY A 61 1.34 0.39 -9.33
C GLY A 61 1.60 1.39 -8.21
N TRP A 62 2.85 1.77 -7.95
CA TRP A 62 3.22 2.78 -6.95
C TRP A 62 3.84 4.01 -7.60
N THR A 63 3.21 5.17 -7.43
CA THR A 63 3.73 6.44 -7.92
C THR A 63 4.15 7.33 -6.76
N LYS A 64 5.22 8.11 -6.95
CA LYS A 64 5.65 9.14 -5.99
C LYS A 64 5.31 10.50 -6.60
N PRO A 65 4.54 11.37 -5.91
CA PRO A 65 4.32 12.73 -6.39
C PRO A 65 5.67 13.42 -6.56
N LYS A 66 5.93 14.01 -7.73
CA LYS A 66 7.03 14.95 -7.89
C LYS A 66 6.65 16.19 -7.08
N ARG A 67 7.42 16.49 -6.04
CA ARG A 67 7.37 17.80 -5.39
C ARG A 67 7.99 18.84 -6.30
#